data_AF-A0A955TG88-F1
#
_entry.id   AF-A0A955TG88-F1
#
_cell.length_a   1.000
_cell.length_b   1.000
_cell.length_c   1.000
_cell.angle_alpha   90.00
_cell.angle_beta   90.00
_cell.angle_gamma   90.00
#
_symmetry.space_group_name_H-M   'P 1'
#
loop_
_entity.id
_entity.type
_entity.pdbx_description
1 polymer ?
#
loop_
_entity_poly.entity_id
_entity_poly.type
_entity_poly.pdbx_seq_one_letter_code
_entity_poly.pdbx_strand_id
1 'polypeptide(L)'
;GLRDHEHTLEKPVGTFRIALLGDSYTEALQVPTEQIYGARLEHELSDCPSLAGRQIEAMNFGVSGFSTAQELLVLRHKASPYDPDLVLLALYTENDIRGNLRELYGKNNIPYFIMNAGHLVLDNSFHHTTEFWFQHLPLSAEVFE
;
A
#
# COMPACT_ATOMS: atom_id res chain seq x y z
N GLY A 1 7.81 -3.73 6.45
CA GLY A 1 6.96 -3.02 5.47
C GLY A 1 7.77 -2.06 4.61
N LEU A 2 7.11 -1.13 3.91
CA LEU A 2 7.74 -0.03 3.15
C LEU A 2 8.21 1.10 4.06
N ARG A 3 7.39 1.49 5.04
CA ARG A 3 7.71 2.47 6.08
C ARG A 3 7.58 1.82 7.45
N ASP A 4 8.59 1.06 7.81
CA ASP A 4 8.55 0.10 8.91
C ASP A 4 9.97 -0.35 9.29
N HIS A 5 10.09 -1.22 10.28
CA HIS A 5 11.28 -2.03 10.47
C HIS A 5 11.38 -3.17 9.44
N GLU A 6 12.56 -3.78 9.36
CA GLU A 6 12.83 -4.86 8.42
C GLU A 6 12.19 -6.17 8.88
N HIS A 7 11.54 -6.88 7.96
CA HIS A 7 10.96 -8.20 8.18
C HIS A 7 11.59 -9.20 7.22
N THR A 8 11.79 -10.44 7.65
CA THR A 8 12.23 -11.51 6.76
C THR A 8 11.10 -11.94 5.83
N LEU A 9 11.41 -12.31 4.59
CA LEU A 9 10.40 -12.90 3.70
C LEU A 9 9.87 -14.22 4.26
N GLU A 10 10.76 -15.12 4.66
CA GLU A 10 10.38 -16.34 5.36
C GLU A 10 9.73 -15.99 6.71
N LYS A 11 8.53 -16.52 6.92
CA LYS A 11 7.74 -16.27 8.12
C LYS A 11 8.28 -17.08 9.30
N PRO A 12 8.72 -16.44 10.39
CA PRO A 12 9.19 -17.16 11.55
C PRO A 12 8.09 -18.03 12.16
N VAL A 13 8.49 -19.16 12.76
CA VAL A 13 7.58 -20.08 13.43
C VAL A 13 6.93 -19.38 14.62
N GLY A 14 5.61 -19.49 14.75
CA GLY A 14 4.87 -18.84 15.83
C GLY A 14 4.54 -17.37 15.56
N THR A 15 4.81 -16.83 14.38
CA THR A 15 4.46 -15.45 14.03
C THR A 15 3.05 -15.35 13.41
N PHE A 16 2.29 -14.33 13.80
CA PHE A 16 1.07 -13.88 13.15
C PHE A 16 1.32 -12.57 12.40
N ARG A 17 1.19 -12.61 11.08
CA ARG A 17 1.51 -11.49 10.19
C ARG A 17 0.25 -10.75 9.74
N ILE A 18 0.31 -9.43 9.82
CA ILE A 18 -0.76 -8.53 9.41
C ILE A 18 -0.19 -7.61 8.33
N ALA A 19 -0.72 -7.66 7.12
CA ALA A 19 -0.36 -6.71 6.07
C ALA A 19 -1.33 -5.52 6.11
N LEU A 20 -0.81 -4.31 6.31
CA LEU A 20 -1.57 -3.07 6.31
C LEU A 20 -1.47 -2.43 4.93
N LEU A 21 -2.60 -2.30 4.25
CA LEU A 21 -2.73 -1.62 2.96
C LEU A 21 -3.49 -0.31 3.15
N GLY A 22 -3.13 0.69 2.36
CA GLY A 22 -3.82 1.96 2.34
C GLY A 22 -2.98 3.05 1.70
N ASP A 23 -3.32 4.29 2.05
CA ASP A 23 -2.70 5.48 1.50
C ASP A 23 -1.80 6.23 2.52
N SER A 24 -1.82 7.56 2.47
CA SER A 24 -1.13 8.46 3.39
C SER A 24 -1.44 8.21 4.86
N TYR A 25 -2.65 7.76 5.21
CA TYR A 25 -3.00 7.44 6.60
C TYR A 25 -2.29 6.18 7.09
N THR A 26 -2.06 5.22 6.19
CA THR A 26 -1.31 4.00 6.49
C THR A 26 0.18 4.25 6.44
N GLU A 27 0.67 4.98 5.44
CA GLU A 27 2.07 5.39 5.37
C GLU A 27 2.48 6.23 6.59
N ALA A 28 1.61 7.15 7.03
CA ALA A 28 1.78 7.99 8.21
C ALA A 28 3.14 8.74 8.24
N LEU A 29 3.51 9.37 7.13
CA LEU A 29 4.82 10.02 6.94
C LEU A 29 5.15 11.06 8.03
N GLN A 30 4.14 11.77 8.53
CA GLN A 30 4.28 12.84 9.53
C GLN A 30 4.30 12.32 10.98
N VAL A 31 4.17 11.01 11.18
CA VAL A 31 4.16 10.37 12.50
C VAL A 31 5.47 9.59 12.69
N PRO A 32 6.12 9.66 13.87
CA PRO A 32 7.25 8.78 14.19
C PRO A 32 6.88 7.32 13.98
N THR A 33 7.80 6.52 13.44
CA THR A 33 7.51 5.14 13.01
C THR A 33 6.97 4.29 14.16
N GLU A 34 7.45 4.50 15.38
CA GLU A 34 7.04 3.76 16.59
C GLU A 34 5.64 4.15 17.10
N GLN A 35 5.06 5.21 16.54
CA GLN A 35 3.75 5.75 16.92
C GLN A 35 2.69 5.58 15.83
N ILE A 36 3.05 5.06 14.65
CA ILE A 36 2.06 4.73 13.62
C ILE A 36 1.12 3.65 14.13
N TYR A 37 -0.10 3.60 13.59
CA TYR A 37 -1.10 2.65 14.10
C TYR A 37 -0.67 1.19 13.92
N GLY A 38 0.17 0.88 12.92
CA GLY A 38 0.74 -0.47 12.75
C GLY A 38 1.58 -0.92 13.95
N ALA A 39 2.52 -0.07 14.40
CA ALA A 39 3.32 -0.35 15.60
C ALA A 39 2.45 -0.44 16.87
N ARG A 40 1.40 0.40 16.97
CA ARG A 40 0.43 0.33 18.07
C ARG A 40 -0.36 -0.98 18.04
N LEU A 41 -0.75 -1.42 16.86
CA LEU A 41 -1.49 -2.66 16.64
C LEU A 41 -0.66 -3.90 16.98
N GLU A 42 0.64 -3.94 16.63
CA GLU A 42 1.56 -5.00 17.10
C GLU A 42 1.58 -5.08 18.63
N HIS A 43 1.73 -3.92 19.28
CA HIS A 43 1.80 -3.84 20.73
C HIS A 43 0.47 -4.26 21.39
N GLU A 44 -0.66 -3.71 20.97
CA GLU A 44 -1.97 -3.99 21.55
C GLU A 44 -2.42 -5.44 21.32
N LEU A 45 -2.05 -6.05 20.19
CA LEU A 45 -2.38 -7.45 19.92
C LEU A 45 -1.45 -8.46 20.59
N SER A 46 -0.30 -8.04 21.12
CA SER A 46 0.62 -8.93 21.83
C SER A 46 -0.02 -9.56 23.08
N ASP A 47 -0.95 -8.85 23.72
CA ASP A 47 -1.72 -9.32 24.88
C ASP A 47 -3.06 -9.97 24.50
N CYS A 48 -3.36 -10.13 23.20
CA CYS A 48 -4.62 -10.71 22.73
C CYS A 48 -4.69 -12.21 23.07
N PRO A 49 -5.68 -12.68 23.85
CA PRO A 49 -5.77 -14.10 24.24
C PRO A 49 -5.90 -15.05 23.05
N SER A 50 -6.55 -14.62 21.97
CA SER A 50 -6.71 -15.42 20.74
C SER A 50 -5.41 -15.59 19.96
N LEU A 51 -4.40 -14.76 20.22
CA LEU A 51 -3.08 -14.80 19.61
C LEU A 51 -2.00 -15.16 20.64
N ALA A 52 -2.39 -15.65 21.82
CA ALA A 52 -1.47 -15.97 22.89
C ALA A 52 -0.37 -16.94 22.43
N GLY A 53 0.88 -16.60 22.79
CA GLY A 53 2.06 -17.37 22.39
C GLY A 53 2.51 -17.14 20.95
N ARG A 54 1.89 -16.21 20.21
CA ARG A 54 2.37 -15.78 18.89
C ARG A 54 3.10 -14.45 18.96
N GLN A 55 4.13 -14.29 18.13
CA GLN A 55 4.72 -13.00 17.85
C GLN A 55 3.88 -12.27 16.80
N ILE A 56 3.55 -11.01 17.03
CA ILE A 56 2.77 -10.21 16.07
C ILE A 56 3.73 -9.39 15.22
N GLU A 57 3.52 -9.41 13.90
CA GLU A 57 4.21 -8.53 12.94
C GLU A 57 3.14 -7.83 12.09
N ALA A 58 2.95 -6.51 12.27
CA ALA A 58 2.06 -5.67 11.49
C ALA A 58 2.87 -4.82 10.51
N MET A 59 2.92 -5.28 9.28
CA MET A 59 3.77 -4.71 8.24
C MET A 59 3.04 -3.61 7.48
N ASN A 60 3.64 -2.42 7.46
CA ASN A 60 3.09 -1.26 6.76
C ASN A 60 3.40 -1.30 5.26
N PHE A 61 2.38 -1.38 4.40
CA PHE A 61 2.50 -1.28 2.95
C PHE A 61 1.72 -0.09 2.35
N GLY A 62 1.35 0.88 3.18
CA GLY A 62 0.65 2.09 2.72
C GLY A 62 1.56 3.05 1.97
N VAL A 63 1.01 3.76 0.99
CA VAL A 63 1.74 4.77 0.20
C VAL A 63 0.83 5.96 -0.09
N SER A 64 1.29 7.17 0.20
CA SER A 64 0.51 8.39 -0.02
C SER A 64 -0.14 8.48 -1.40
N GLY A 65 -1.45 8.75 -1.40
CA GLY A 65 -2.24 8.98 -2.60
C GLY A 65 -2.51 7.75 -3.46
N PHE A 66 -2.19 6.54 -2.98
CA PHE A 66 -2.60 5.30 -3.62
C PHE A 66 -4.12 5.15 -3.56
N SER A 67 -4.69 4.52 -4.58
CA SER A 67 -6.07 4.05 -4.56
C SER A 67 -6.10 2.53 -4.60
N THR A 68 -7.26 1.93 -4.34
CA THR A 68 -7.50 0.47 -4.41
C THR A 68 -6.86 -0.30 -5.58
N ALA A 69 -6.72 0.29 -6.78
CA ALA A 69 -6.00 -0.35 -7.89
C ALA A 69 -4.51 -0.56 -7.56
N GLN A 70 -3.85 0.47 -7.02
CA GLN A 70 -2.45 0.42 -6.60
C GLN A 70 -2.26 -0.44 -5.35
N GLU A 71 -3.18 -0.36 -4.39
CA GLU A 71 -3.18 -1.21 -3.19
C GLU A 71 -3.30 -2.69 -3.52
N LEU A 72 -4.13 -3.05 -4.51
CA LEU A 72 -4.22 -4.43 -5.01
C LEU A 72 -2.91 -4.90 -5.65
N LEU A 73 -2.22 -4.02 -6.37
CA LEU A 73 -0.89 -4.33 -6.94
C LEU A 73 0.16 -4.49 -5.84
N VAL A 74 0.13 -3.64 -4.81
CA VAL A 74 0.98 -3.77 -3.61
C VAL A 74 0.70 -5.09 -2.90
N LEU A 75 -0.57 -5.46 -2.72
CA LEU A 75 -0.94 -6.74 -2.12
C LEU A 75 -0.33 -7.90 -2.91
N ARG A 76 -0.54 -7.95 -4.22
CA ARG A 76 -0.08 -9.05 -5.08
C ARG A 76 1.44 -9.16 -5.16
N HIS A 77 2.14 -8.03 -5.26
CA HIS A 77 3.56 -8.02 -5.63
C HIS A 77 4.50 -7.71 -4.46
N LYS A 78 4.00 -7.13 -3.37
CA LYS A 78 4.83 -6.68 -2.24
C LYS A 78 4.42 -7.31 -0.92
N ALA A 79 3.12 -7.34 -0.60
CA ALA A 79 2.66 -7.85 0.70
C ALA A 79 2.49 -9.38 0.73
N SER A 80 1.86 -9.96 -0.28
CA SER A 80 1.60 -11.41 -0.35
C SER A 80 2.85 -12.30 -0.22
N PRO A 81 4.05 -11.91 -0.73
CA PRO A 81 5.27 -12.68 -0.52
C PRO A 81 5.69 -12.87 0.95
N TYR A 82 5.19 -12.03 1.87
CA TYR A 82 5.45 -12.16 3.31
C TYR A 82 4.50 -13.12 4.02
N ASP A 83 3.60 -13.81 3.31
CA ASP A 83 2.65 -14.78 3.89
C ASP A 83 1.83 -14.23 5.07
N PRO A 84 1.10 -13.10 4.89
CA PRO A 84 0.27 -12.53 5.94
C PRO A 84 -0.92 -13.45 6.29
N ASP A 85 -1.23 -13.58 7.58
CA ASP A 85 -2.43 -14.25 8.07
C ASP A 85 -3.68 -13.36 7.98
N LEU A 86 -3.46 -12.05 8.04
CA LEU A 86 -4.50 -11.02 7.95
C LEU A 86 -4.06 -9.92 6.99
N VAL A 87 -4.96 -9.50 6.11
CA VAL A 87 -4.79 -8.30 5.29
C VAL A 87 -5.82 -7.29 5.76
N LEU A 88 -5.35 -6.12 6.19
CA LEU A 88 -6.20 -5.01 6.61
C LEU A 88 -6.08 -3.89 5.57
N LEU A 89 -7.21 -3.54 4.95
CA LEU A 89 -7.31 -2.39 4.06
C LEU A 89 -7.88 -1.19 4.82
N ALA A 90 -7.06 -0.16 5.01
CA ALA A 90 -7.47 1.11 5.59
C ALA A 90 -8.01 2.03 4.47
N LEU A 91 -9.33 2.05 4.33
CA LEU A 91 -10.03 2.80 3.29
C LEU A 91 -10.10 4.30 3.61
N TYR A 92 -9.71 5.14 2.66
CA TYR A 92 -9.98 6.58 2.67
C TYR A 92 -10.85 6.98 1.48
N THR A 93 -11.98 7.60 1.78
CA THR A 93 -13.03 7.81 0.79
C THR A 93 -12.64 8.71 -0.39
N GLU A 94 -11.58 9.51 -0.29
CA GLU A 94 -11.15 10.41 -1.36
C GLU A 94 -10.53 9.62 -2.52
N ASN A 95 -9.34 9.04 -2.32
CA ASN A 95 -8.61 8.27 -3.33
C ASN A 95 -9.23 6.90 -3.58
N ASP A 96 -9.77 6.20 -2.58
CA ASP A 96 -10.22 4.82 -2.78
C ASP A 96 -11.54 4.70 -3.51
N ILE A 97 -12.44 5.66 -3.37
CA ILE A 97 -13.69 5.65 -4.12
C ILE A 97 -13.48 6.29 -5.49
N ARG A 98 -12.85 7.45 -5.54
CA ARG A 98 -12.69 8.19 -6.80
C ARG A 98 -11.68 7.53 -7.74
N GLY A 99 -10.59 6.99 -7.20
CA GLY A 99 -9.49 6.36 -7.94
C GLY A 99 -9.84 5.05 -8.65
N ASN A 100 -11.08 4.59 -8.56
CA ASN A 100 -11.57 3.46 -9.35
C ASN A 100 -12.04 3.86 -10.77
N LEU A 101 -12.28 5.15 -11.03
CA LEU A 101 -12.71 5.64 -12.35
C LEU A 101 -11.89 6.84 -12.77
N ARG A 102 -11.26 6.76 -13.95
CA ARG A 102 -10.39 7.82 -14.49
C ARG A 102 -11.13 9.14 -14.64
N GLU A 103 -12.37 9.10 -15.10
CA GLU A 103 -13.23 10.26 -15.30
C GLU A 103 -13.60 10.96 -13.99
N LEU A 104 -13.68 10.20 -12.89
CA LEU A 104 -14.02 10.73 -11.56
C LEU A 104 -12.79 11.26 -10.82
N TYR A 105 -11.64 10.62 -11.00
CA TYR A 105 -10.42 10.98 -10.28
C TYR A 105 -9.59 12.06 -10.99
N GLY A 106 -9.57 12.04 -12.32
CA GLY A 106 -8.81 12.99 -13.14
C GLY A 106 -7.30 12.74 -13.17
N LYS A 107 -6.80 11.65 -12.57
CA LYS A 107 -5.38 11.27 -12.62
C LYS A 107 -5.09 10.36 -13.81
N ASN A 108 -4.18 10.77 -14.69
CA ASN A 108 -3.82 10.01 -15.88
C ASN A 108 -2.48 9.27 -15.78
N ASN A 109 -1.80 9.38 -14.65
CA ASN A 109 -0.46 8.89 -14.39
C ASN A 109 -0.43 7.67 -13.42
N ILE A 110 -1.57 7.03 -13.19
CA ILE A 110 -1.71 5.87 -12.28
C ILE A 110 -2.40 4.69 -13.00
N PRO A 111 -2.19 3.44 -12.55
CA PRO A 111 -2.92 2.28 -13.07
C PRO A 111 -4.39 2.29 -12.64
N TYR A 112 -5.25 1.72 -13.48
CA TYR A 112 -6.65 1.45 -13.19
C TYR A 112 -6.98 -0.02 -13.46
N PHE A 113 -8.12 -0.49 -12.97
CA PHE A 113 -8.71 -1.73 -13.46
C PHE A 113 -9.99 -1.41 -14.23
N ILE A 114 -10.10 -1.96 -15.44
CA ILE A 114 -11.27 -1.82 -16.29
C ILE A 114 -12.03 -3.14 -16.38
N MET A 115 -13.35 -3.07 -16.51
CA MET A 115 -14.17 -4.26 -16.70
C MET A 115 -14.13 -4.69 -18.16
N ASN A 116 -13.64 -5.90 -18.44
CA ASN A 116 -13.66 -6.52 -19.76
C ASN A 116 -14.27 -7.92 -19.66
N ALA A 117 -15.40 -8.13 -20.34
CA ALA A 117 -16.14 -9.40 -20.35
C ALA A 117 -16.42 -9.97 -18.93
N GLY A 118 -16.72 -9.11 -17.95
CA GLY A 118 -17.00 -9.51 -16.56
C GLY A 118 -15.75 -9.74 -15.69
N HIS A 119 -14.55 -9.49 -16.22
CA HIS A 119 -13.30 -9.59 -15.49
C HIS A 119 -12.66 -8.20 -15.31
N LEU A 120 -12.06 -7.97 -14.15
CA LEU A 120 -11.18 -6.81 -13.95
C LEU A 120 -9.84 -7.06 -14.63
N VAL A 121 -9.50 -6.21 -15.59
CA VAL A 121 -8.23 -6.22 -16.33
C VAL A 121 -7.45 -4.98 -15.97
N LEU A 122 -6.16 -5.15 -15.69
CA LEU A 122 -5.25 -4.03 -15.39
C LEU A 122 -5.06 -3.16 -16.64
N ASP A 123 -5.42 -1.89 -16.53
CA ASP A 123 -5.11 -0.84 -17.49
C ASP A 123 -3.85 -0.08 -17.05
N ASN A 124 -2.73 -0.41 -17.69
CA ASN A 124 -1.44 0.27 -17.50
C ASN A 124 -1.15 1.32 -18.59
N SER A 125 -2.17 1.80 -19.31
CA SER A 125 -2.00 2.80 -20.37
C SER A 125 -1.37 4.12 -19.89
N PHE A 126 -1.37 4.37 -18.58
CA PHE A 126 -0.70 5.52 -17.96
C PHE A 126 0.80 5.59 -18.31
N HIS A 127 1.46 4.47 -18.63
CA HIS A 127 2.86 4.49 -19.11
C HIS A 127 3.07 5.26 -20.42
N HIS A 128 2.00 5.58 -21.15
CA HIS A 128 2.05 6.36 -22.38
C HIS A 128 1.67 7.82 -22.19
N THR A 129 1.32 8.25 -20.96
CA THR A 129 0.93 9.65 -20.70
C THR A 129 2.15 10.52 -20.44
N THR A 130 2.09 11.77 -20.88
CA THR A 130 3.20 12.71 -20.69
C THR A 130 3.38 13.04 -19.21
N GLU A 131 2.29 13.09 -18.45
CA GLU A 131 2.28 13.31 -17.00
C GLU A 131 3.08 12.23 -16.25
N PHE A 132 2.98 10.96 -16.66
CA PHE A 132 3.77 9.88 -16.06
C PHE A 132 5.26 10.09 -16.29
N TRP A 133 5.68 10.35 -17.53
CA TRP A 133 7.10 10.56 -17.84
C TRP A 133 7.66 11.83 -17.22
N PHE A 134 6.91 12.94 -17.16
CA PHE A 134 7.37 14.16 -16.48
C PHE A 134 7.76 13.93 -15.02
N GLN A 135 7.04 13.06 -14.30
CA GLN A 135 7.33 12.73 -12.90
C GLN A 135 8.51 11.76 -12.72
N HIS A 136 8.93 11.08 -13.80
CA HIS A 136 10.00 10.08 -13.80
C HIS A 136 11.20 10.50 -14.65
N LEU A 137 11.21 11.74 -15.18
CA LEU A 137 12.38 12.33 -15.79
C LEU A 137 13.49 12.40 -14.72
N PRO A 138 14.71 11.94 -15.00
CA PRO A 138 15.82 12.27 -14.14
C PRO A 138 15.92 13.80 -14.08
N LEU A 139 15.96 14.36 -12.88
CA LEU A 139 16.28 15.77 -12.68
C LEU A 139 17.73 16.00 -13.15
N SER A 140 17.95 16.12 -14.45
CA SER A 140 19.14 16.77 -14.97
C SER A 140 18.94 18.26 -14.73
N ALA A 141 19.75 18.80 -13.82
CA ALA A 141 19.78 20.20 -13.43
C ALA A 141 20.08 21.10 -14.63
N GLU A 142 19.05 21.67 -15.26
CA GLU A 142 19.23 22.76 -16.25
C GLU A 142 17.93 23.51 -16.59
N VAL A 143 16.94 23.58 -15.68
CA VAL A 143 15.73 24.39 -15.90
C VAL A 143 15.52 25.37 -14.76
N PHE A 144 16.52 26.23 -14.57
CA PHE A 144 16.40 27.58 -14.02
C PHE A 144 17.48 28.44 -14.69
N GLU A 145 17.21 28.89 -15.92
CA GLU A 145 17.75 30.15 -16.46
C GLU A 145 16.59 30.99 -16.99
#